data_AF-A0A0B7IWU5-F1
#
_entry.id   AF-A0A0B7IWU5-F1
#
_cell.length_a   1.000
_cell.length_b   1.000
_cell.length_c   1.000
_cell.angle_alpha   90.00
_cell.angle_beta   90.00
_cell.angle_gamma   90.00
#
_symmetry.space_group_name_H-M   'P 1'
#
loop_
_entity.id
_entity.type
_entity.pdbx_description
1 polymer ?
#
loop_
_entity_poly.entity_id
_entity_poly.type
_entity_poly.pdbx_seq_one_letter_code
_entity_poly.pdbx_strand_id
1 'polypeptide(L)'
;MAYTETTRTGYGRRLGNSLKNIIVGLVLLVAGTFTLFWNEGNYVKTKKALNEAAAEVVALVDINTINPEFEGKFIHASGFASPQDSIYDDLLGVRELAIGLSRKVEYYQWVEYSETETVQNMGGSEETITTYHYKKEWSSSPINSLDFHDPEYRNGNFVLAELPDKEILNTNVHFGAYKLPEFILQLIQNSTPAKINLSKEQNEVLEKEAEKVRLSAKKRVRKSIEPSDNDEEQEKPKMTHVNDNVLYIGKSFNKPGVGDVRVTVEKTEPTVISLLASVKGNSFEMYKASNGRTVVEVAKGEVSAQQMFEAAHADNEEMTWGLRMLGVILIITAIRTMFGFVSMLFKVVPFLGNIVEKGVYVVAGVVGIAWSLIVIATAWLFYRPVIAILLILIIIGIFVLLKRRKSKEPPLEQV
;
A
#
# COMPACT_ATOMS: atom_id res chain seq x y z
N MET A 1 15.61 -9.55 28.23
CA MET A 1 16.91 -9.72 27.53
C MET A 1 16.58 -9.96 26.06
N ALA A 2 17.45 -9.64 25.11
CA ALA A 2 17.18 -9.97 23.71
C ALA A 2 17.49 -11.45 23.48
N TYR A 3 16.58 -12.19 22.84
CA TYR A 3 16.79 -13.61 22.51
C TYR A 3 17.55 -13.70 21.20
N THR A 4 18.64 -14.45 21.16
CA THR A 4 19.52 -14.53 20.01
C THR A 4 19.61 -15.96 19.49
N GLU A 5 19.39 -16.15 18.20
CA GLU A 5 19.66 -17.41 17.52
C GLU A 5 20.88 -17.25 16.61
N THR A 6 21.87 -18.12 16.77
CA THR A 6 23.07 -18.14 15.93
C THR A 6 23.00 -19.33 14.99
N THR A 7 22.89 -19.06 13.69
CA THR A 7 22.96 -20.08 12.65
C THR A 7 24.31 -20.01 11.95
N ARG A 8 25.04 -21.13 11.93
CA ARG A 8 26.31 -21.24 11.22
C ARG A 8 26.10 -21.87 9.84
N THR A 9 26.54 -21.18 8.80
CA THR A 9 26.51 -21.71 7.42
C THR A 9 27.93 -21.89 6.89
N GLY A 10 28.25 -23.13 6.49
CA GLY A 10 29.54 -23.46 5.88
C GLY A 10 29.72 -22.87 4.48
N TYR A 11 30.97 -22.59 4.08
CA TYR A 11 31.32 -21.97 2.80
C TYR A 11 30.69 -22.65 1.58
N GLY A 12 30.78 -23.99 1.46
CA GLY A 12 30.22 -24.72 0.32
C GLY A 12 28.69 -24.61 0.20
N ARG A 13 27.98 -24.57 1.34
CA ARG A 13 26.51 -24.37 1.37
C ARG A 13 26.16 -22.93 0.95
N ARG A 14 26.92 -21.93 1.41
CA ARG A 14 26.77 -20.52 1.00
C ARG A 14 27.01 -20.36 -0.51
N LEU A 15 28.05 -21.00 -1.05
CA LEU A 15 28.35 -21.01 -2.48
C LEU A 15 27.21 -21.67 -3.28
N GLY A 16 26.73 -22.84 -2.86
CA GLY A 16 25.59 -23.50 -3.49
C GLY A 16 24.29 -22.67 -3.44
N ASN A 17 24.02 -22.00 -2.32
CA ASN A 17 22.86 -21.10 -2.20
C ASN A 17 22.99 -19.87 -3.12
N SER A 18 24.19 -19.31 -3.28
CA SER A 18 24.43 -18.17 -4.16
C SER A 18 24.19 -18.49 -5.64
N LEU A 19 24.28 -19.76 -6.07
CA LEU A 19 23.87 -20.17 -7.41
C LEU A 19 22.36 -20.11 -7.62
N LYS A 20 21.55 -20.40 -6.59
CA LYS A 20 20.09 -20.24 -6.65
C LYS A 20 19.68 -18.77 -6.82
N ASN A 21 20.46 -17.86 -6.25
CA ASN A 21 20.24 -16.42 -6.40
C ASN A 21 20.32 -15.95 -7.85
N ILE A 22 21.04 -16.66 -8.73
CA ILE A 22 21.06 -16.36 -10.17
C ILE A 22 19.64 -16.51 -10.77
N ILE A 23 18.94 -17.59 -10.42
CA ILE A 23 17.57 -17.85 -10.90
C ILE A 23 16.63 -16.77 -10.36
N VAL A 24 16.72 -16.45 -9.06
CA VAL A 24 15.91 -15.38 -8.45
C VAL A 24 16.18 -14.05 -9.13
N GLY A 25 17.44 -13.72 -9.37
CA GLY A 25 17.84 -12.50 -10.07
C GLY A 25 17.31 -12.45 -11.50
N LEU A 26 17.34 -13.55 -12.26
CA LEU A 26 16.74 -13.61 -13.60
C LEU A 26 15.23 -13.35 -13.56
N VAL A 27 14.51 -13.94 -12.61
CA VAL A 27 13.07 -13.70 -12.43
C VAL A 27 12.81 -12.21 -12.13
N LEU A 28 13.58 -11.61 -11.22
CA LEU A 28 13.46 -10.19 -10.89
C LEU A 28 13.80 -9.28 -12.09
N LEU A 29 14.78 -9.67 -12.92
CA LEU A 29 15.16 -8.91 -14.11
C LEU A 29 14.01 -8.88 -15.14
N VAL A 30 13.36 -10.04 -15.36
CA VAL A 30 12.18 -10.15 -16.22
C VAL A 30 11.02 -9.34 -15.64
N ALA A 31 10.75 -9.47 -14.34
CA ALA A 31 9.68 -8.74 -13.67
C ALA A 31 9.90 -7.21 -13.73
N GLY A 32 11.11 -6.72 -13.48
CA GLY A 32 11.46 -5.31 -13.58
C GLY A 32 11.36 -4.79 -15.01
N THR A 33 11.84 -5.55 -16.00
CA THR A 33 11.73 -5.22 -17.43
C THR A 33 10.26 -5.13 -17.87
N PHE A 34 9.45 -6.13 -17.50
CA PHE A 34 8.02 -6.13 -17.78
C PHE A 34 7.33 -4.95 -17.11
N THR A 35 7.64 -4.66 -15.85
CA THR A 35 7.07 -3.53 -15.10
C THR A 35 7.33 -2.21 -15.81
N LEU A 36 8.58 -1.93 -16.22
CA LEU A 36 8.92 -0.71 -16.94
C LEU A 36 8.18 -0.59 -18.28
N PHE A 37 8.16 -1.66 -19.08
CA PHE A 37 7.53 -1.66 -20.40
C PHE A 37 6.00 -1.55 -20.31
N TRP A 38 5.38 -2.38 -19.47
CA TRP A 38 3.93 -2.37 -19.23
C TRP A 38 3.46 -1.02 -18.67
N ASN A 39 4.20 -0.43 -17.73
CA ASN A 39 3.87 0.85 -17.13
C ASN A 39 3.80 1.98 -18.18
N GLU A 40 4.73 2.02 -19.14
CA GLU A 40 4.67 2.99 -20.24
C GLU A 40 3.40 2.81 -21.09
N GLY A 41 3.06 1.56 -21.42
CA GLY A 41 1.82 1.25 -22.14
C GLY A 41 0.57 1.66 -21.35
N ASN A 42 0.58 1.43 -20.04
CA ASN A 42 -0.47 1.84 -19.11
C ASN A 42 -0.65 3.36 -19.12
N TYR A 43 0.44 4.11 -18.94
CA TYR A 43 0.48 5.57 -18.93
C TYR A 43 -0.11 6.17 -20.22
N VAL A 44 0.31 5.66 -21.39
CA VAL A 44 -0.18 6.14 -22.69
C VAL A 44 -1.66 5.81 -22.89
N LYS A 45 -2.10 4.60 -22.54
CA LYS A 45 -3.51 4.20 -22.70
C LYS A 45 -4.42 5.03 -21.80
N THR A 46 -4.06 5.23 -20.53
CA THR A 46 -4.82 6.11 -19.62
C THR A 46 -4.84 7.54 -20.16
N LYS A 47 -3.69 8.09 -20.56
CA LYS A 47 -3.61 9.46 -21.09
C LYS A 47 -4.51 9.65 -22.32
N LYS A 48 -4.52 8.69 -23.25
CA LYS A 48 -5.41 8.74 -24.42
C LYS A 48 -6.89 8.68 -24.03
N ALA A 49 -7.24 7.81 -23.08
CA ALA A 49 -8.62 7.68 -22.60
C ALA A 49 -9.11 8.96 -21.91
N LEU A 50 -8.28 9.58 -21.07
CA LEU A 50 -8.57 10.87 -20.44
C LEU A 50 -8.74 11.98 -21.48
N ASN A 51 -7.87 12.04 -22.49
CA ASN A 51 -7.99 13.03 -23.57
C ASN A 51 -9.28 12.85 -24.41
N GLU A 52 -9.65 11.60 -24.70
CA GLU A 52 -10.88 11.27 -25.42
C GLU A 52 -12.11 11.69 -24.60
N ALA A 53 -12.14 11.31 -23.32
CA ALA A 53 -13.18 11.68 -22.37
C ALA A 53 -13.30 13.21 -22.21
N ALA A 54 -12.17 13.93 -22.13
CA ALA A 54 -12.14 15.39 -22.05
C ALA A 54 -12.65 16.09 -23.31
N ALA A 55 -12.56 15.44 -24.49
CA ALA A 55 -13.11 15.97 -25.73
C ALA A 55 -14.64 15.77 -25.86
N GLU A 56 -15.19 14.78 -25.14
CA GLU A 56 -16.61 14.41 -25.18
C GLU A 56 -17.41 14.91 -23.99
N VAL A 57 -16.75 15.42 -22.94
CA VAL A 57 -17.40 15.87 -21.71
C VAL A 57 -18.40 17.00 -21.96
N VAL A 58 -19.60 16.87 -21.42
CA VAL A 58 -20.66 17.89 -21.45
C VAL A 58 -21.04 18.30 -20.04
N ALA A 59 -21.22 19.59 -19.77
CA ALA A 59 -21.69 20.04 -18.47
C ALA A 59 -23.18 19.72 -18.28
N LEU A 60 -23.50 19.00 -17.20
CA LEU A 60 -24.85 18.79 -16.70
C LEU A 60 -25.10 19.77 -15.54
N VAL A 61 -25.74 20.89 -15.85
CA VAL A 61 -25.93 22.01 -14.91
C VAL A 61 -27.10 21.76 -13.95
N ASP A 62 -28.22 21.23 -14.45
CA ASP A 62 -29.36 20.84 -13.61
C ASP A 62 -29.34 19.33 -13.34
N ILE A 63 -28.96 18.97 -12.13
CA ILE A 63 -28.97 17.59 -11.64
C ILE A 63 -30.33 17.18 -11.08
N ASN A 64 -31.27 18.12 -10.85
CA ASN A 64 -32.54 17.88 -10.15
C ASN A 64 -33.65 17.37 -11.07
N THR A 65 -33.39 17.32 -12.39
CA THR A 65 -34.32 16.84 -13.39
C THR A 65 -33.63 15.80 -14.27
N ILE A 66 -34.24 14.63 -14.46
CA ILE A 66 -33.74 13.66 -15.44
C ILE A 66 -34.03 14.18 -16.85
N ASN A 67 -32.98 14.57 -17.57
CA ASN A 67 -33.09 14.98 -18.98
C ASN A 67 -32.61 13.84 -19.90
N PRO A 68 -33.50 13.24 -20.72
CA PRO A 68 -33.15 12.18 -21.66
C PRO A 68 -32.08 12.55 -22.70
N GLU A 69 -31.85 13.85 -22.96
CA GLU A 69 -30.79 14.30 -23.88
C GLU A 69 -29.37 13.99 -23.39
N PHE A 70 -29.20 13.66 -22.11
CA PHE A 70 -27.90 13.27 -21.55
C PHE A 70 -27.67 11.76 -21.55
N GLU A 71 -28.65 10.93 -21.90
CA GLU A 71 -28.50 9.47 -21.93
C GLU A 71 -27.28 9.05 -22.76
N GLY A 72 -26.39 8.25 -22.16
CA GLY A 72 -25.14 7.78 -22.77
C GLY A 72 -24.04 8.83 -22.93
N LYS A 73 -24.31 10.12 -22.64
CA LYS A 73 -23.28 11.17 -22.69
C LYS A 73 -22.36 11.10 -21.48
N PHE A 74 -21.09 11.40 -21.71
CA PHE A 74 -20.13 11.64 -20.65
C PHE A 74 -20.28 13.06 -20.12
N ILE A 75 -20.55 13.21 -18.83
CA ILE A 75 -20.89 14.49 -18.23
C ILE A 75 -19.92 14.90 -17.13
N HIS A 76 -19.85 16.20 -16.91
CA HIS A 76 -19.40 16.81 -15.66
C HIS A 76 -20.61 17.38 -14.93
N ALA A 77 -20.76 17.07 -13.65
CA ALA A 77 -21.78 17.65 -12.80
C ALA A 77 -21.24 17.89 -11.39
N SER A 78 -21.80 18.87 -10.69
CA SER A 78 -21.51 19.13 -9.28
C SER A 78 -22.80 19.17 -8.48
N GLY A 79 -22.77 18.66 -7.26
CA GLY A 79 -23.99 18.50 -6.46
C GLY A 79 -23.75 17.82 -5.13
N PHE A 80 -24.77 17.88 -4.27
CA PHE A 80 -24.73 17.26 -2.95
C PHE A 80 -25.07 15.76 -3.04
N ALA A 81 -24.16 14.90 -2.57
CA ALA A 81 -24.39 13.47 -2.44
C ALA A 81 -25.20 13.19 -1.17
N SER A 82 -26.50 12.97 -1.34
CA SER A 82 -27.51 12.91 -0.28
C SER A 82 -27.97 11.48 -0.02
N PRO A 83 -27.47 10.79 1.03
CA PRO A 83 -28.03 9.51 1.44
C PRO A 83 -29.49 9.68 1.87
N GLN A 84 -30.35 8.75 1.46
CA GLN A 84 -31.77 8.75 1.80
C GLN A 84 -32.09 7.83 2.97
N ASP A 85 -31.24 6.85 3.22
CA ASP A 85 -31.37 5.87 4.30
C ASP A 85 -30.17 5.95 5.25
N SER A 86 -30.35 5.58 6.51
CA SER A 86 -29.22 5.45 7.45
C SER A 86 -28.49 4.13 7.27
N ILE A 87 -27.19 4.14 7.54
CA ILE A 87 -26.34 2.94 7.62
C ILE A 87 -26.14 2.52 9.07
N TYR A 88 -25.93 1.21 9.27
CA TYR A 88 -25.96 0.60 10.60
C TYR A 88 -24.72 -0.27 10.89
N ASP A 89 -24.15 -0.08 12.07
CA ASP A 89 -23.32 -1.08 12.71
C ASP A 89 -24.03 -1.58 13.98
N ASP A 90 -24.80 -2.66 13.82
CA ASP A 90 -25.57 -3.29 14.90
C ASP A 90 -24.68 -3.90 16.00
N LEU A 91 -23.38 -4.07 15.77
CA LEU A 91 -22.48 -4.52 16.84
C LEU A 91 -22.18 -3.37 17.80
N LEU A 92 -22.10 -2.15 17.27
CA LEU A 92 -21.70 -0.95 18.00
C LEU A 92 -22.84 0.05 18.25
N GLY A 93 -24.05 -0.25 17.80
CA GLY A 93 -25.20 0.64 17.90
C GLY A 93 -25.02 1.95 17.12
N VAL A 94 -24.21 1.91 16.05
CA VAL A 94 -23.99 3.07 15.18
C VAL A 94 -25.15 3.14 14.19
N ARG A 95 -25.78 4.32 14.11
CA ARG A 95 -26.85 4.64 13.16
C ARG A 95 -26.59 6.04 12.63
N GLU A 96 -26.19 6.14 11.38
CA GLU A 96 -25.72 7.40 10.78
C GLU A 96 -26.37 7.61 9.41
N LEU A 97 -26.78 8.84 9.11
CA LEU A 97 -27.19 9.24 7.76
C LEU A 97 -25.93 9.63 6.97
N ALA A 98 -25.28 8.63 6.39
CA ALA A 98 -23.96 8.78 5.77
C ALA A 98 -23.86 8.00 4.44
N ILE A 99 -22.86 8.37 3.64
CA ILE A 99 -22.55 7.72 2.35
C ILE A 99 -21.90 6.35 2.59
N GLY A 100 -21.04 6.26 3.60
CA GLY A 100 -20.31 5.05 3.94
C GLY A 100 -19.91 5.02 5.41
N LEU A 101 -19.57 3.83 5.91
CA LEU A 101 -19.09 3.56 7.25
C LEU A 101 -17.88 2.62 7.17
N SER A 102 -16.84 2.90 7.95
CA SER A 102 -15.69 2.00 8.13
C SER A 102 -15.47 1.75 9.61
N ARG A 103 -15.32 0.48 9.97
CA ARG A 103 -14.96 0.00 11.31
C ARG A 103 -13.61 -0.69 11.21
N LYS A 104 -12.62 -0.11 11.89
CA LYS A 104 -11.27 -0.62 12.00
C LYS A 104 -11.01 -1.17 13.40
N VAL A 105 -10.50 -2.39 13.49
CA VAL A 105 -10.21 -3.09 14.74
C VAL A 105 -8.71 -3.28 14.90
N GLU A 106 -8.20 -2.96 16.08
CA GLU A 106 -6.79 -3.07 16.44
C GLU A 106 -6.63 -3.79 17.78
N TYR A 107 -5.54 -4.54 17.91
CA TYR A 107 -5.24 -5.40 19.06
C TYR A 107 -3.92 -4.99 19.68
N TYR A 108 -3.89 -4.68 20.98
CA TYR A 108 -2.66 -4.35 21.67
C TYR A 108 -1.95 -5.63 22.09
N GLN A 109 -0.84 -5.95 21.44
CA GLN A 109 -0.19 -7.25 21.56
C GLN A 109 1.34 -7.13 21.53
N TRP A 110 2.03 -8.17 22.00
CA TRP A 110 3.45 -8.31 21.72
C TRP A 110 3.65 -8.52 20.22
N VAL A 111 4.64 -7.82 19.68
CA VAL A 111 5.09 -7.93 18.29
C VAL A 111 6.58 -8.25 18.30
N GLU A 112 6.94 -9.30 17.58
CA GLU A 112 8.33 -9.73 17.40
C GLU A 112 8.96 -8.97 16.24
N TYR A 113 10.14 -8.42 16.50
CA TYR A 113 11.03 -7.81 15.53
C TYR A 113 12.32 -8.60 15.52
N SER A 114 12.92 -8.76 14.35
CA SER A 114 14.21 -9.41 14.20
C SER A 114 15.21 -8.47 13.58
N GLU A 115 16.37 -8.34 14.21
CA GLU A 115 17.56 -7.75 13.60
C GLU A 115 18.54 -8.88 13.29
N THR A 116 19.17 -8.83 12.13
CA THR A 116 20.11 -9.88 11.71
C THR A 116 21.46 -9.26 11.44
N GLU A 117 22.46 -9.71 12.18
CA GLU A 117 23.85 -9.41 11.93
C GLU A 117 24.54 -10.64 11.35
N THR A 118 25.51 -10.38 10.49
CA THR A 118 26.17 -11.43 9.74
C THR A 118 27.67 -11.26 9.84
N VAL A 119 28.34 -12.23 10.47
CA VAL A 119 29.78 -12.21 10.72
C VAL A 119 30.45 -13.23 9.82
N GLN A 120 31.38 -12.76 8.98
CA GLN A 120 32.16 -13.63 8.11
C GLN A 120 33.43 -14.09 8.81
N ASN A 121 33.61 -15.41 8.89
CA ASN A 121 34.74 -16.05 9.56
C ASN A 121 35.87 -16.38 8.57
N MET A 122 37.09 -16.52 9.08
CA MET A 122 38.20 -17.05 8.29
C MET A 122 37.86 -18.46 7.75
N GLY A 123 38.18 -18.71 6.48
CA GLY A 123 37.77 -19.93 5.77
C GLY A 123 36.40 -19.87 5.11
N GLY A 124 35.76 -18.68 5.07
CA GLY A 124 34.56 -18.43 4.26
C GLY A 124 33.25 -18.96 4.85
N SER A 125 33.25 -19.45 6.09
CA SER A 125 32.00 -19.69 6.83
C SER A 125 31.41 -18.37 7.35
N GLU A 126 30.13 -18.38 7.67
CA GLU A 126 29.43 -17.21 8.19
C GLU A 126 28.51 -17.61 9.33
N GLU A 127 28.44 -16.75 10.33
CA GLU A 127 27.52 -16.83 11.44
C GLU A 127 26.48 -15.73 11.28
N THR A 128 25.23 -16.14 11.16
CA THR A 128 24.07 -15.26 11.14
C THR A 128 23.53 -15.23 12.56
N ILE A 129 23.62 -14.07 13.20
CA ILE A 129 23.10 -13.83 14.54
C ILE A 129 21.79 -13.06 14.34
N THR A 130 20.66 -13.72 14.61
CA THR A 130 19.35 -13.07 14.60
C THR A 130 18.97 -12.74 16.03
N THR A 131 18.84 -11.45 16.30
CA THR A 131 18.43 -10.91 17.59
C THR A 131 16.95 -10.55 17.52
N TYR A 132 16.15 -11.16 18.39
CA TYR A 132 14.72 -10.93 18.48
C TYR A 132 14.41 -9.93 19.59
N HIS A 133 13.61 -8.93 19.24
CA HIS A 133 13.14 -7.87 20.10
C HIS A 133 11.62 -7.90 20.15
N TYR A 134 11.05 -7.65 21.33
CA TYR A 134 9.61 -7.67 21.52
C TYR A 134 9.16 -6.31 22.04
N LYS A 135 8.14 -5.74 21.40
CA LYS A 135 7.46 -4.54 21.90
C LYS A 135 5.96 -4.75 21.91
N LYS A 136 5.27 -4.07 22.82
CA LYS A 136 3.81 -4.05 22.84
C LYS A 136 3.31 -2.87 22.03
N GLU A 137 2.45 -3.14 21.07
CA GLU A 137 1.87 -2.11 20.20
C GLU A 137 0.52 -2.56 19.63
N TRP A 138 -0.16 -1.64 18.98
CA TRP A 138 -1.43 -1.89 18.28
C TRP A 138 -1.15 -2.55 16.93
N SER A 139 -1.72 -3.73 16.71
CA SER A 139 -1.70 -4.46 15.45
C SER A 139 -3.09 -4.45 14.81
N SER A 140 -3.18 -4.32 13.49
CA SER A 140 -4.45 -4.39 12.75
C SER A 140 -5.00 -5.82 12.61
N SER A 141 -4.26 -6.83 13.08
CA SER A 141 -4.70 -8.22 13.09
C SER A 141 -4.15 -8.98 14.31
N PRO A 142 -4.83 -10.03 14.79
CA PRO A 142 -4.33 -10.85 15.90
C PRO A 142 -3.01 -11.55 15.54
N ILE A 143 -2.02 -11.44 16.43
CA ILE A 143 -0.70 -12.04 16.27
C ILE A 143 -0.61 -13.35 17.04
N ASN A 144 -0.29 -14.43 16.33
CA ASN A 144 -0.03 -15.73 16.92
C ASN A 144 1.33 -15.76 17.63
N SER A 145 1.34 -15.46 18.93
CA SER A 145 2.56 -15.54 19.75
C SER A 145 3.11 -16.95 19.95
N LEU A 146 2.44 -18.03 19.52
CA LEU A 146 3.00 -19.39 19.62
C LEU A 146 4.25 -19.56 18.74
N ASP A 147 4.35 -18.77 17.68
CA ASP A 147 5.42 -18.83 16.69
C ASP A 147 6.61 -17.93 17.07
N PHE A 148 6.55 -17.22 18.21
CA PHE A 148 7.65 -16.37 18.67
C PHE A 148 8.89 -17.19 18.98
N HIS A 149 10.06 -16.67 18.63
CA HIS A 149 11.33 -17.38 18.75
C HIS A 149 11.72 -17.53 20.23
N ASP A 150 11.53 -16.49 21.04
CA ASP A 150 11.80 -16.49 22.47
C ASP A 150 10.67 -17.21 23.23
N PRO A 151 10.95 -18.35 23.90
CA PRO A 151 9.97 -19.07 24.69
C PRO A 151 9.33 -18.24 25.81
N GLU A 152 9.99 -17.19 26.32
CA GLU A 152 9.46 -16.31 27.36
C GLU A 152 8.21 -15.56 26.89
N TYR A 153 8.14 -15.19 25.61
CA TYR A 153 7.04 -14.42 25.02
C TYR A 153 5.99 -15.30 24.33
N ARG A 154 6.26 -16.61 24.20
CA ARG A 154 5.33 -17.54 23.57
C ARG A 154 4.03 -17.63 24.35
N ASN A 155 2.91 -17.71 23.61
CA ASN A 155 1.57 -17.77 24.20
C ASN A 155 1.24 -16.54 25.10
N GLY A 156 1.99 -15.45 24.95
CA GLY A 156 1.78 -14.19 25.66
C GLY A 156 0.63 -13.35 25.10
N ASN A 157 0.27 -13.56 23.83
CA ASN A 157 -0.83 -12.84 23.18
C ASN A 157 -2.16 -13.58 23.36
N PHE A 158 -3.21 -12.79 23.56
CA PHE A 158 -4.61 -13.17 23.48
C PHE A 158 -5.40 -11.96 22.97
N VAL A 159 -6.72 -12.07 22.83
CA VAL A 159 -7.61 -10.97 22.42
C VAL A 159 -8.84 -10.98 23.32
N LEU A 160 -9.22 -9.84 23.89
CA LEU A 160 -10.37 -9.75 24.79
C LEU A 160 -11.71 -9.86 24.06
N ALA A 161 -11.75 -9.44 22.79
CA ALA A 161 -12.90 -9.59 21.92
C ALA A 161 -12.42 -9.75 20.47
N GLU A 162 -13.06 -10.65 19.72
CA GLU A 162 -12.79 -10.81 18.28
C GLU A 162 -13.88 -10.08 17.51
N LEU A 163 -13.49 -8.98 16.89
CA LEU A 163 -14.38 -8.14 16.11
C LEU A 163 -13.82 -8.04 14.69
N PRO A 164 -14.62 -8.32 13.65
CA PRO A 164 -14.14 -8.21 12.28
C PRO A 164 -14.08 -6.73 11.88
N ASP A 165 -13.17 -6.34 11.00
CA ASP A 165 -13.30 -5.07 10.28
C ASP A 165 -14.59 -5.06 9.47
N LYS A 166 -15.14 -3.86 9.18
CA LYS A 166 -16.37 -3.73 8.40
C LYS A 166 -16.36 -2.46 7.59
N GLU A 167 -16.64 -2.57 6.30
CA GLU A 167 -16.93 -1.44 5.42
C GLU A 167 -18.35 -1.58 4.89
N ILE A 168 -19.11 -0.48 4.92
CA ILE A 168 -20.50 -0.42 4.48
C ILE A 168 -20.65 0.78 3.57
N LEU A 169 -21.25 0.59 2.41
CA LEU A 169 -21.67 1.68 1.54
C LEU A 169 -23.19 1.77 1.52
N ASN A 170 -23.70 3.00 1.51
CA ASN A 170 -25.11 3.26 1.41
C ASN A 170 -25.60 2.96 0.00
N THR A 171 -26.61 2.11 -0.14
CA THR A 171 -27.14 1.71 -1.44
C THR A 171 -28.14 2.72 -2.02
N ASN A 172 -28.48 3.78 -1.27
CA ASN A 172 -29.47 4.78 -1.65
C ASN A 172 -28.97 6.21 -1.44
N VAL A 173 -27.99 6.61 -2.25
CA VAL A 173 -27.44 7.97 -2.26
C VAL A 173 -27.87 8.69 -3.53
N HIS A 174 -28.55 9.81 -3.36
CA HIS A 174 -29.04 10.65 -4.44
C HIS A 174 -28.05 11.79 -4.75
N PHE A 175 -28.02 12.18 -6.02
CA PHE A 175 -27.29 13.32 -6.55
C PHE A 175 -28.26 14.08 -7.46
N GLY A 176 -29.05 14.95 -6.83
CA GLY A 176 -30.26 15.50 -7.43
C GLY A 176 -31.30 14.40 -7.71
N ALA A 177 -31.79 14.33 -8.94
CA ALA A 177 -32.69 13.27 -9.41
C ALA A 177 -31.99 11.95 -9.75
N TYR A 178 -30.66 11.95 -9.82
CA TYR A 178 -29.86 10.77 -10.12
C TYR A 178 -29.51 9.98 -8.86
N LYS A 179 -29.30 8.67 -9.01
CA LYS A 179 -28.81 7.77 -7.97
C LYS A 179 -27.35 7.43 -8.21
N LEU A 180 -26.51 7.60 -7.19
CA LEU A 180 -25.09 7.27 -7.27
C LEU A 180 -24.88 5.75 -7.14
N PRO A 181 -24.19 5.11 -8.10
CA PRO A 181 -23.83 3.69 -8.02
C PRO A 181 -22.63 3.48 -7.09
N GLU A 182 -22.46 2.24 -6.61
CA GLU A 182 -21.43 1.87 -5.62
C GLU A 182 -20.02 2.28 -6.03
N PHE A 183 -19.64 2.12 -7.30
CA PHE A 183 -18.31 2.48 -7.79
C PHE A 183 -18.01 3.99 -7.70
N ILE A 184 -19.03 4.86 -7.68
CA ILE A 184 -18.85 6.30 -7.44
C ILE A 184 -18.72 6.56 -5.94
N LEU A 185 -19.51 5.88 -5.11
CA LEU A 185 -19.47 6.05 -3.67
C LEU A 185 -18.11 5.67 -3.07
N GLN A 186 -17.48 4.62 -3.61
CA GLN A 186 -16.12 4.20 -3.23
C GLN A 186 -15.05 5.28 -3.51
N LEU A 187 -15.30 6.20 -4.43
CA LEU A 187 -14.38 7.28 -4.79
C LEU A 187 -14.59 8.54 -3.94
N ILE A 188 -15.67 8.62 -3.15
CA ILE A 188 -15.92 9.76 -2.27
C ILE A 188 -15.04 9.63 -1.03
N GLN A 189 -13.87 10.25 -1.07
CA GLN A 189 -12.91 10.24 0.02
C GLN A 189 -13.22 11.36 1.02
N ASN A 190 -13.95 11.04 2.08
CA ASN A 190 -13.92 11.79 3.33
C ASN A 190 -14.12 10.81 4.50
N SER A 191 -13.49 11.12 5.63
CA SER A 191 -13.63 10.33 6.84
C SER A 191 -13.80 11.24 8.04
N THR A 192 -14.82 10.97 8.84
CA THR A 192 -15.14 11.71 10.07
C THR A 192 -15.57 10.72 11.17
N PRO A 193 -15.42 11.07 12.46
CA PRO A 193 -15.88 10.22 13.56
C PRO A 193 -17.37 9.85 13.46
N ALA A 194 -17.69 8.56 13.60
CA ALA A 194 -19.07 8.08 13.70
C ALA A 194 -19.38 7.67 15.15
N LYS A 195 -20.42 8.25 15.74
CA LYS A 195 -20.65 8.09 17.18
C LYS A 195 -21.14 6.68 17.52
N ILE A 196 -20.43 6.01 18.42
CA ILE A 196 -20.79 4.71 18.97
C ILE A 196 -21.82 4.90 20.08
N ASN A 197 -22.96 4.22 19.97
CA ASN A 197 -24.04 4.27 20.96
C ASN A 197 -24.46 2.84 21.33
N LEU A 198 -23.62 2.15 22.12
CA LEU A 198 -23.93 0.82 22.61
C LEU A 198 -25.19 0.81 23.49
N SER A 199 -26.13 -0.07 23.18
CA SER A 199 -27.22 -0.44 24.08
C SER A 199 -26.67 -1.13 25.33
N LYS A 200 -27.49 -1.18 26.38
CA LYS A 200 -27.13 -1.89 27.62
C LYS A 200 -26.82 -3.36 27.36
N GLU A 201 -27.64 -4.03 26.53
CA GLU A 201 -27.47 -5.44 26.17
C GLU A 201 -26.17 -5.69 25.41
N GLN A 202 -25.86 -4.90 24.36
CA GLN A 202 -24.61 -5.02 23.61
C GLN A 202 -23.39 -4.80 24.53
N ASN A 203 -23.46 -3.78 25.40
CA ASN A 203 -22.39 -3.50 26.33
C ASN A 203 -22.18 -4.64 27.33
N GLU A 204 -23.26 -5.23 27.85
CA GLU A 204 -23.18 -6.38 28.75
C GLU A 204 -22.59 -7.62 28.09
N VAL A 205 -22.90 -7.88 26.81
CA VAL A 205 -22.32 -9.00 26.06
C VAL A 205 -20.80 -8.82 25.93
N LEU A 206 -20.37 -7.64 25.47
CA LEU A 206 -18.94 -7.33 25.31
C LEU A 206 -18.19 -7.39 26.65
N GLU A 207 -18.77 -6.85 27.73
CA GLU A 207 -18.21 -6.92 29.08
C GLU A 207 -18.06 -8.38 29.56
N LYS A 208 -19.09 -9.21 29.37
CA LYS A 208 -19.06 -10.63 29.77
C LYS A 208 -18.02 -11.43 29.00
N GLU A 209 -17.89 -11.19 27.70
CA GLU A 209 -16.90 -11.86 26.84
C GLU A 209 -15.48 -11.46 27.21
N ALA A 210 -15.21 -10.16 27.32
CA ALA A 210 -13.91 -9.64 27.73
C ALA A 210 -13.49 -10.18 29.11
N GLU A 211 -14.42 -10.18 30.07
CA GLU A 211 -14.16 -10.70 31.42
C GLU A 211 -13.87 -12.20 31.42
N LYS A 212 -14.62 -12.99 30.64
CA LYS A 212 -14.40 -14.44 30.49
C LYS A 212 -12.98 -14.72 29.97
N VAL A 213 -12.54 -13.99 28.94
CA VAL A 213 -11.19 -14.16 28.37
C VAL A 213 -10.13 -13.65 29.35
N ARG A 214 -10.35 -12.52 30.02
CA ARG A 214 -9.44 -12.00 31.03
C ARG A 214 -9.20 -13.01 32.15
N LEU A 215 -10.25 -13.66 32.65
CA LEU A 215 -10.15 -14.68 33.68
C LEU A 215 -9.40 -15.92 33.21
N SER A 216 -9.62 -16.35 31.96
CA SER A 216 -8.88 -17.49 31.39
C SER A 216 -7.40 -17.17 31.21
N ALA A 217 -7.07 -15.95 30.74
CA ALA A 217 -5.70 -15.45 30.64
C ALA A 217 -5.02 -15.34 32.03
N LYS A 218 -5.71 -14.79 33.04
CA LYS A 218 -5.19 -14.71 34.43
C LYS A 218 -4.88 -16.09 35.00
N LYS A 219 -5.73 -17.10 34.73
CA LYS A 219 -5.49 -18.50 35.14
C LYS A 219 -4.27 -19.12 34.46
N ARG A 220 -4.04 -18.82 33.18
CA ARG A 220 -2.82 -19.27 32.45
C ARG A 220 -1.55 -18.71 33.09
N VAL A 221 -1.56 -17.42 33.46
CA VAL A 221 -0.44 -16.76 34.14
C VAL A 221 -0.27 -17.24 35.59
N ARG A 222 -1.35 -17.56 36.31
CA ARG A 222 -1.25 -18.07 37.69
C ARG A 222 -0.73 -19.50 37.79
N LYS A 223 -0.84 -20.32 36.75
CA LYS A 223 -0.35 -21.70 36.78
C LYS A 223 1.19 -21.79 36.90
N SER A 224 1.92 -20.67 36.82
CA SER A 224 3.37 -20.55 37.04
C SER A 224 3.78 -19.92 38.38
N ILE A 225 2.83 -19.57 39.27
CA ILE A 225 3.12 -18.99 40.60
C ILE A 225 2.18 -19.63 41.65
N GLU A 226 2.71 -20.16 42.74
CA GLU A 226 1.91 -20.72 43.86
C GLU A 226 0.87 -19.71 44.39
N PRO A 227 -0.30 -20.17 44.89
CA PRO A 227 -1.37 -19.28 45.30
C PRO A 227 -0.96 -18.49 46.55
N SER A 228 -1.14 -17.17 46.53
CA SER A 228 -1.13 -16.32 47.72
C SER A 228 -2.58 -16.05 48.13
N ASP A 229 -2.92 -16.33 49.38
CA ASP A 229 -4.28 -16.38 49.95
C ASP A 229 -4.99 -15.02 50.15
N ASN A 230 -4.47 -13.93 49.57
CA ASN A 230 -5.05 -12.58 49.73
C ASN A 230 -5.65 -12.04 48.43
N ASP A 231 -6.45 -12.84 47.73
CA ASP A 231 -7.29 -12.34 46.65
C ASP A 231 -8.60 -11.79 47.24
N GLU A 232 -8.51 -10.62 47.87
CA GLU A 232 -9.69 -9.83 48.20
C GLU A 232 -10.54 -9.61 46.95
N GLU A 233 -11.86 -9.63 47.15
CA GLU A 233 -12.93 -9.34 46.20
C GLU A 233 -12.75 -7.95 45.58
N GLN A 234 -11.79 -7.82 44.65
CA GLN A 234 -11.66 -6.64 43.81
C GLN A 234 -12.91 -6.56 42.93
N GLU A 235 -13.62 -5.44 43.07
CA GLU A 235 -14.76 -5.07 42.24
C GLU A 235 -14.45 -5.37 40.77
N LYS A 236 -15.37 -6.06 40.08
CA LYS A 236 -15.17 -6.48 38.69
C LYS A 236 -14.83 -5.24 37.85
N PRO A 237 -13.62 -5.16 37.26
CA PRO A 237 -13.25 -3.97 36.51
C PRO A 237 -14.16 -3.84 35.30
N LYS A 238 -14.67 -2.63 35.06
CA LYS A 238 -15.33 -2.30 33.80
C LYS A 238 -14.32 -2.46 32.67
N MET A 239 -14.67 -3.22 31.63
CA MET A 239 -13.77 -3.53 30.51
C MET A 239 -14.13 -2.75 29.25
N THR A 240 -15.33 -2.21 29.10
CA THR A 240 -15.73 -1.47 27.91
C THR A 240 -15.78 0.04 28.17
N HIS A 241 -15.15 0.79 27.28
CA HIS A 241 -15.04 2.24 27.35
C HIS A 241 -15.34 2.83 25.98
N VAL A 242 -16.44 3.55 25.85
CA VAL A 242 -16.79 4.28 24.63
C VAL A 242 -16.40 5.74 24.80
N ASN A 243 -15.64 6.26 23.84
CA ASN A 243 -15.34 7.68 23.71
C ASN A 243 -15.63 8.10 22.27
N ASP A 244 -16.79 8.74 22.08
CA ASP A 244 -17.30 9.16 20.78
C ASP A 244 -17.31 8.04 19.74
N ASN A 245 -16.32 7.98 18.85
CA ASN A 245 -16.21 6.99 17.78
C ASN A 245 -15.24 5.84 18.07
N VAL A 246 -14.66 5.82 19.27
CA VAL A 246 -13.72 4.77 19.70
C VAL A 246 -14.35 3.93 20.80
N LEU A 247 -14.47 2.62 20.56
CA LEU A 247 -14.71 1.63 21.60
C LEU A 247 -13.35 1.01 21.98
N TYR A 248 -13.01 1.09 23.25
CA TYR A 248 -11.86 0.42 23.82
C TYR A 248 -12.34 -0.68 24.78
N ILE A 249 -11.83 -1.89 24.57
CA ILE A 249 -12.09 -3.08 25.38
C ILE A 249 -10.78 -3.45 26.08
N GLY A 250 -10.72 -3.17 27.37
CA GLY A 250 -9.53 -3.27 28.20
C GLY A 250 -9.73 -2.49 29.50
N LYS A 251 -8.80 -2.61 30.44
CA LYS A 251 -8.98 -1.98 31.77
C LYS A 251 -8.87 -0.45 31.77
N SER A 252 -8.02 0.09 30.90
CA SER A 252 -7.71 1.52 30.90
C SER A 252 -7.00 1.94 29.61
N PHE A 253 -7.65 2.83 28.85
CA PHE A 253 -7.11 3.39 27.61
C PHE A 253 -5.68 3.97 27.74
N ASN A 254 -5.38 4.65 28.85
CA ASN A 254 -4.07 5.29 29.08
C ASN A 254 -2.96 4.29 29.48
N LYS A 255 -3.31 3.03 29.74
CA LYS A 255 -2.39 1.97 30.17
C LYS A 255 -2.77 0.66 29.48
N PRO A 256 -2.60 0.57 28.16
CA PRO A 256 -3.01 -0.61 27.41
C PRO A 256 -2.22 -1.85 27.85
N GLY A 257 -2.95 -2.96 27.99
CA GLY A 257 -2.47 -4.29 28.32
C GLY A 257 -2.62 -5.25 27.15
N VAL A 258 -1.82 -6.33 27.16
CA VAL A 258 -1.89 -7.33 26.10
C VAL A 258 -3.29 -7.92 26.02
N GLY A 259 -3.83 -7.97 24.81
CA GLY A 259 -5.18 -8.44 24.51
C GLY A 259 -6.26 -7.38 24.49
N ASP A 260 -5.94 -6.14 24.86
CA ASP A 260 -6.87 -5.03 24.69
C ASP A 260 -7.21 -4.82 23.22
N VAL A 261 -8.45 -4.40 22.97
CA VAL A 261 -9.00 -4.16 21.64
C VAL A 261 -9.41 -2.71 21.52
N ARG A 262 -9.07 -2.08 20.41
CA ARG A 262 -9.54 -0.74 20.05
C ARG A 262 -10.29 -0.83 18.75
N VAL A 263 -11.50 -0.30 18.74
CA VAL A 263 -12.36 -0.24 17.57
C VAL A 263 -12.63 1.22 17.27
N THR A 264 -12.25 1.66 16.08
CA THR A 264 -12.52 3.01 15.60
C THR A 264 -13.55 2.92 14.49
N VAL A 265 -14.62 3.71 14.60
CA VAL A 265 -15.64 3.82 13.56
C VAL A 265 -15.57 5.20 12.93
N GLU A 266 -15.54 5.23 11.61
CA GLU A 266 -15.58 6.46 10.85
C GLU A 266 -16.69 6.40 9.81
N LYS A 267 -17.18 7.56 9.39
CA LYS A 267 -18.22 7.71 8.37
C LYS A 267 -17.78 8.67 7.27
N THR A 268 -18.27 8.38 6.08
CA THR A 268 -18.19 9.24 4.89
C THR A 268 -19.41 10.15 4.89
N GLU A 269 -19.21 11.43 5.24
CA GLU A 269 -20.32 12.37 5.39
C GLU A 269 -20.91 12.80 4.04
N PRO A 270 -22.23 13.08 4.01
CA PRO A 270 -22.87 13.76 2.88
C PRO A 270 -22.12 15.04 2.54
N THR A 271 -21.68 15.18 1.30
CA THR A 271 -20.86 16.32 0.87
C THR A 271 -21.20 16.71 -0.56
N VAL A 272 -20.88 17.95 -0.91
CA VAL A 272 -20.81 18.37 -2.31
C VAL A 272 -19.65 17.62 -2.97
N ILE A 273 -19.93 17.05 -4.14
CA ILE A 273 -18.95 16.42 -5.02
C ILE A 273 -19.08 16.96 -6.43
N SER A 274 -17.99 16.89 -7.19
CA SER A 274 -17.98 16.98 -8.65
C SER A 274 -17.65 15.61 -9.22
N LEU A 275 -18.36 15.18 -10.26
CA LEU A 275 -18.18 13.87 -10.87
C LEU A 275 -18.01 13.97 -12.39
N LEU A 276 -17.19 13.08 -12.93
CA LEU A 276 -17.07 12.78 -14.36
C LEU A 276 -17.54 11.33 -14.59
N ALA A 277 -18.67 11.14 -15.25
CA ALA A 277 -19.24 9.82 -15.52
C ALA A 277 -20.19 9.84 -16.72
N SER A 278 -20.52 8.66 -17.28
CA SER A 278 -21.54 8.53 -18.33
C SER A 278 -22.92 8.36 -17.71
N VAL A 279 -23.93 9.04 -18.25
CA VAL A 279 -25.32 8.92 -17.76
C VAL A 279 -25.96 7.63 -18.30
N LYS A 280 -26.68 6.93 -17.42
CA LYS A 280 -27.48 5.74 -17.74
C LYS A 280 -28.81 5.75 -17.00
N GLY A 281 -29.88 6.12 -17.69
CA GLY A 281 -31.20 6.34 -17.10
C GLY A 281 -31.15 7.38 -15.99
N ASN A 282 -31.46 6.96 -14.76
CA ASN A 282 -31.38 7.79 -13.56
C ASN A 282 -30.11 7.53 -12.73
N SER A 283 -29.07 6.93 -13.31
CA SER A 283 -27.81 6.65 -12.64
C SER A 283 -26.62 6.89 -13.59
N PHE A 284 -25.45 6.36 -13.24
CA PHE A 284 -24.20 6.57 -13.95
C PHE A 284 -23.50 5.24 -14.25
N GLU A 285 -22.70 5.23 -15.30
CA GLU A 285 -21.77 4.16 -15.64
C GLU A 285 -20.38 4.72 -15.95
N MET A 286 -19.38 3.84 -15.92
CA MET A 286 -18.02 4.22 -16.29
C MET A 286 -17.96 4.54 -17.78
N TYR A 287 -17.37 5.68 -18.14
CA TYR A 287 -17.07 5.99 -19.54
C TYR A 287 -16.12 4.95 -20.10
N LYS A 288 -16.34 4.48 -21.33
CA LYS A 288 -15.47 3.51 -22.00
C LYS A 288 -14.86 4.13 -23.24
N ALA A 289 -13.57 4.44 -23.16
CA ALA A 289 -12.80 4.98 -24.28
C ALA A 289 -12.61 3.92 -25.39
N SER A 290 -12.31 4.39 -26.59
CA SER A 290 -12.03 3.60 -27.80
C SER A 290 -10.94 2.53 -27.59
N ASN A 291 -10.00 2.79 -26.69
CA ASN A 291 -8.91 1.87 -26.35
C ASN A 291 -9.25 0.84 -25.27
N GLY A 292 -10.51 0.79 -24.83
CA GLY A 292 -11.04 -0.14 -23.83
C GLY A 292 -10.79 0.26 -22.37
N ARG A 293 -10.10 1.37 -22.10
CA ARG A 293 -9.97 1.93 -20.75
C ARG A 293 -11.27 2.57 -20.32
N THR A 294 -11.49 2.56 -19.01
CA THR A 294 -12.59 3.29 -18.42
C THR A 294 -12.12 4.60 -17.78
N VAL A 295 -13.01 5.59 -17.74
CA VAL A 295 -12.80 6.87 -17.05
C VAL A 295 -14.00 7.13 -16.14
N VAL A 296 -13.71 7.40 -14.88
CA VAL A 296 -14.65 7.93 -13.90
C VAL A 296 -13.81 8.68 -12.88
N GLU A 297 -14.21 9.89 -12.54
CA GLU A 297 -13.50 10.70 -11.54
C GLU A 297 -14.51 11.33 -10.59
N VAL A 298 -14.12 11.45 -9.32
CA VAL A 298 -14.90 12.11 -8.28
C VAL A 298 -13.97 13.02 -7.49
N ALA A 299 -14.37 14.27 -7.31
CA ALA A 299 -13.66 15.24 -6.50
C ALA A 299 -14.57 15.78 -5.40
N LYS A 300 -14.00 16.06 -4.22
CA LYS A 300 -14.72 16.71 -3.12
C LYS A 300 -14.86 18.21 -3.39
N GLY A 301 -16.07 18.74 -3.19
CA GLY A 301 -16.39 20.15 -3.42
C GLY A 301 -16.77 20.43 -4.88
N GLU A 302 -16.89 21.72 -5.21
CA GLU A 302 -17.15 22.17 -6.58
C GLU A 302 -15.82 22.34 -7.34
N VAL A 303 -15.51 21.37 -8.18
CA VAL A 303 -14.30 21.30 -8.99
C VAL A 303 -14.70 21.25 -10.46
N SER A 304 -14.10 22.10 -11.28
CA SER A 304 -14.38 22.15 -12.72
C SER A 304 -13.89 20.87 -13.44
N ALA A 305 -14.53 20.53 -14.56
CA ALA A 305 -14.10 19.41 -15.40
C ALA A 305 -12.61 19.50 -15.76
N GLN A 306 -12.13 20.69 -16.14
CA GLN A 306 -10.73 20.93 -16.49
C GLN A 306 -9.80 20.54 -15.33
N GLN A 307 -10.06 21.01 -14.11
CA GLN A 307 -9.25 20.68 -12.94
C GLN A 307 -9.28 19.19 -12.61
N MET A 308 -10.42 18.52 -12.80
CA MET A 308 -10.53 17.06 -12.59
C MET A 308 -9.66 16.28 -13.60
N PHE A 309 -9.66 16.66 -14.88
CA PHE A 309 -8.76 16.02 -15.86
C PHE A 309 -7.29 16.36 -15.61
N GLU A 310 -6.97 17.60 -15.21
CA GLU A 310 -5.60 17.99 -14.85
C GLU A 310 -5.09 17.14 -13.67
N ALA A 311 -5.91 16.95 -12.63
CA ALA A 311 -5.59 16.08 -11.51
C ALA A 311 -5.39 14.62 -11.96
N ALA A 312 -6.32 14.06 -12.74
CA ALA A 312 -6.21 12.69 -13.25
C ALA A 312 -4.97 12.48 -14.14
N HIS A 313 -4.56 13.51 -14.90
CA HIS A 313 -3.31 13.47 -15.66
C HIS A 313 -2.08 13.50 -14.76
N ALA A 314 -2.09 14.33 -13.71
CA ALA A 314 -1.02 14.40 -12.73
C ALA A 314 -0.85 13.08 -11.97
N ASP A 315 -1.95 12.47 -11.51
CA ASP A 315 -1.94 11.18 -10.81
C ASP A 315 -1.37 10.06 -11.68
N ASN A 316 -1.79 10.02 -12.96
CA ASN A 316 -1.27 9.05 -13.93
C ASN A 316 0.23 9.27 -14.20
N GLU A 317 0.72 10.52 -14.19
CA GLU A 317 2.15 10.84 -14.31
C GLU A 317 2.93 10.43 -13.05
N GLU A 318 2.45 10.76 -11.85
CA GLU A 318 3.08 10.41 -10.58
C GLU A 318 3.21 8.89 -10.42
N MET A 319 2.12 8.16 -10.64
CA MET A 319 2.12 6.69 -10.64
C MET A 319 3.15 6.13 -11.63
N THR A 320 3.26 6.74 -12.81
CA THR A 320 4.24 6.31 -13.83
C THR A 320 5.67 6.50 -13.35
N TRP A 321 5.99 7.64 -12.74
CA TRP A 321 7.32 7.91 -12.18
C TRP A 321 7.62 6.98 -11.01
N GLY A 322 6.67 6.75 -10.10
CA GLY A 322 6.82 5.81 -8.99
C GLY A 322 7.13 4.38 -9.46
N LEU A 323 6.36 3.87 -10.43
CA LEU A 323 6.58 2.55 -11.00
C LEU A 323 7.88 2.45 -11.82
N ARG A 324 8.34 3.55 -12.43
CA ARG A 324 9.67 3.59 -13.07
C ARG A 324 10.78 3.45 -12.03
N MET A 325 10.72 4.21 -10.95
CA MET A 325 11.69 4.11 -9.86
C MET A 325 11.73 2.70 -9.28
N LEU A 326 10.57 2.11 -9.02
CA LEU A 326 10.45 0.72 -8.58
C LEU A 326 11.08 -0.25 -9.59
N GLY A 327 10.75 -0.12 -10.88
CA GLY A 327 11.31 -0.97 -11.94
C GLY A 327 12.83 -0.90 -12.05
N VAL A 328 13.42 0.30 -11.94
CA VAL A 328 14.89 0.49 -11.93
C VAL A 328 15.50 -0.19 -10.71
N ILE A 329 14.92 0.01 -9.52
CA ILE A 329 15.40 -0.62 -8.28
C ILE A 329 15.35 -2.15 -8.40
N LEU A 330 14.26 -2.70 -8.95
CA LEU A 330 14.11 -4.13 -9.21
C LEU A 330 15.20 -4.66 -10.16
N ILE A 331 15.51 -3.95 -11.25
CA ILE A 331 16.55 -4.36 -12.22
C ILE A 331 17.95 -4.30 -11.60
N ILE A 332 18.29 -3.24 -10.86
CA ILE A 332 19.59 -3.12 -10.19
C ILE A 332 19.72 -4.26 -9.15
N THR A 333 18.67 -4.50 -8.37
CA THR A 333 18.64 -5.58 -7.38
C THR A 333 18.76 -6.96 -8.03
N ALA A 334 18.08 -7.17 -9.16
CA ALA A 334 18.16 -8.39 -9.95
C ALA A 334 19.60 -8.69 -10.40
N ILE A 335 20.24 -7.72 -11.07
CA ILE A 335 21.60 -7.87 -11.58
C ILE A 335 22.58 -8.08 -10.43
N ARG A 336 22.47 -7.30 -9.35
CA ARG A 336 23.29 -7.49 -8.14
C ARG A 336 23.14 -8.89 -7.56
N THR A 337 21.90 -9.39 -7.50
CA THR A 337 21.60 -10.74 -6.98
C THR A 337 22.22 -11.83 -7.85
N MET A 338 22.24 -11.67 -9.17
CA MET A 338 22.91 -12.59 -10.10
C MET A 338 24.43 -12.62 -9.91
N PHE A 339 25.06 -11.44 -9.71
CA PHE A 339 26.51 -11.35 -9.47
C PHE A 339 26.94 -11.75 -8.04
N GLY A 340 25.99 -12.02 -7.13
CA GLY A 340 26.29 -12.42 -5.75
C GLY A 340 27.14 -13.69 -5.61
N PHE A 341 27.13 -14.59 -6.61
CA PHE A 341 28.03 -15.74 -6.66
C PHE A 341 29.50 -15.33 -6.84
N VAL A 342 29.78 -14.27 -7.62
CA VAL A 342 31.16 -13.81 -7.88
C VAL A 342 31.80 -13.30 -6.61
N SER A 343 31.10 -12.50 -5.81
CA SER A 343 31.62 -12.02 -4.52
C SER A 343 31.84 -13.18 -3.55
N MET A 344 30.96 -14.21 -3.58
CA MET A 344 31.08 -15.41 -2.74
C MET A 344 32.40 -16.16 -2.93
N LEU A 345 32.93 -16.24 -4.16
CA LEU A 345 34.22 -16.89 -4.45
C LEU A 345 35.41 -16.27 -3.69
N PHE A 346 35.34 -14.97 -3.42
CA PHE A 346 36.42 -14.23 -2.76
C PHE A 346 36.24 -14.12 -1.24
N LYS A 347 35.12 -14.60 -0.67
CA LYS A 347 34.85 -14.57 0.78
C LYS A 347 35.72 -15.54 1.60
N VAL A 348 36.52 -16.39 0.97
CA VAL A 348 37.57 -17.17 1.67
C VAL A 348 38.63 -16.25 2.28
N VAL A 349 38.88 -15.09 1.64
CA VAL A 349 39.80 -14.04 2.09
C VAL A 349 39.02 -12.75 2.34
N PRO A 350 38.74 -12.36 3.60
CA PRO A 350 37.75 -11.33 3.93
C PRO A 350 37.95 -9.97 3.23
N PHE A 351 39.19 -9.49 3.07
CA PHE A 351 39.46 -8.19 2.45
C PHE A 351 39.16 -8.16 0.94
N LEU A 352 39.42 -9.27 0.23
CA LEU A 352 39.12 -9.39 -1.20
C LEU A 352 37.61 -9.44 -1.43
N GLY A 353 36.90 -10.21 -0.60
CA GLY A 353 35.43 -10.31 -0.64
C GLY A 353 34.75 -8.93 -0.55
N ASN A 354 35.14 -8.10 0.42
CA ASN A 354 34.55 -6.76 0.61
C ASN A 354 34.82 -5.79 -0.55
N ILE A 355 36.01 -5.86 -1.18
CA ILE A 355 36.37 -5.01 -2.33
C ILE A 355 35.56 -5.44 -3.56
N VAL A 356 35.53 -6.75 -3.85
CA VAL A 356 34.77 -7.30 -4.98
C VAL A 356 33.29 -7.01 -4.82
N GLU A 357 32.75 -7.16 -3.61
CA GLU A 357 31.36 -6.84 -3.30
C GLU A 357 31.06 -5.38 -3.67
N LYS A 358 31.78 -4.39 -3.13
CA LYS A 358 31.59 -2.97 -3.50
C LYS A 358 31.69 -2.72 -5.01
N GLY A 359 32.63 -3.38 -5.69
CA GLY A 359 32.76 -3.32 -7.15
C GLY A 359 31.50 -3.82 -7.87
N VAL A 360 30.91 -4.93 -7.42
CA VAL A 360 29.65 -5.47 -7.94
C VAL A 360 28.50 -4.46 -7.77
N TYR A 361 28.40 -3.73 -6.66
CA TYR A 361 27.35 -2.69 -6.50
C TYR A 361 27.46 -1.60 -7.57
N VAL A 362 28.67 -1.09 -7.80
CA VAL A 362 28.89 -0.03 -8.80
C VAL A 362 28.56 -0.53 -10.20
N VAL A 363 29.09 -1.69 -10.58
CA VAL A 363 28.84 -2.27 -11.90
C VAL A 363 27.36 -2.61 -12.10
N ALA A 364 26.72 -3.26 -11.13
CA ALA A 364 25.30 -3.59 -11.20
C ALA A 364 24.40 -2.34 -11.28
N GLY A 365 24.77 -1.26 -10.56
CA GLY A 365 24.09 0.02 -10.66
C GLY A 365 24.18 0.61 -12.07
N VAL A 366 25.38 0.71 -12.63
CA VAL A 366 25.59 1.27 -13.98
C VAL A 366 24.89 0.43 -15.05
N VAL A 367 25.07 -0.89 -15.03
CA VAL A 367 24.44 -1.80 -15.99
C VAL A 367 22.92 -1.82 -15.84
N GLY A 368 22.42 -1.81 -14.59
CA GLY A 368 20.99 -1.79 -14.32
C GLY A 368 20.31 -0.51 -14.78
N ILE A 369 20.94 0.64 -14.56
CA ILE A 369 20.45 1.93 -15.10
C ILE A 369 20.48 1.90 -16.63
N ALA A 370 21.58 1.46 -17.24
CA ALA A 370 21.68 1.36 -18.70
C ALA A 370 20.61 0.45 -19.30
N TRP A 371 20.39 -0.74 -18.71
CA TRP A 371 19.34 -1.67 -19.13
C TRP A 371 17.95 -1.04 -18.98
N SER A 372 17.68 -0.38 -17.84
CA SER A 372 16.39 0.28 -17.60
C SER A 372 16.12 1.39 -18.61
N LEU A 373 17.12 2.21 -18.94
CA LEU A 373 17.02 3.25 -19.96
C LEU A 373 16.74 2.67 -21.35
N ILE A 374 17.38 1.54 -21.70
CA ILE A 374 17.09 0.83 -22.96
C ILE A 374 15.64 0.38 -22.98
N VAL A 375 15.16 -0.28 -21.92
CA VAL A 375 13.76 -0.75 -21.84
C VAL A 375 12.77 0.41 -21.96
N ILE A 376 13.01 1.53 -21.27
CA ILE A 376 12.15 2.72 -21.34
C ILE A 376 12.19 3.33 -22.75
N ALA A 377 13.37 3.48 -23.35
CA ALA A 377 13.51 4.01 -24.71
C ALA A 377 12.82 3.10 -25.74
N THR A 378 12.94 1.78 -25.60
CA THR A 378 12.20 0.82 -26.40
C THR A 378 10.70 0.99 -26.20
N ALA A 379 10.22 1.08 -24.96
CA ALA A 379 8.80 1.31 -24.68
C ALA A 379 8.27 2.60 -25.34
N TRP A 380 9.07 3.67 -25.36
CA TRP A 380 8.72 4.91 -26.06
C TRP A 380 8.61 4.72 -27.58
N LEU A 381 9.43 3.88 -28.21
CA LEU A 381 9.29 3.55 -29.63
C LEU A 381 7.94 2.87 -29.94
N PHE A 382 7.47 1.99 -29.05
CA PHE A 382 6.20 1.28 -29.23
C PHE A 382 4.98 2.14 -28.88
N TYR A 383 5.02 2.86 -27.76
CA TYR A 383 3.85 3.55 -27.22
C TYR A 383 3.82 5.05 -27.52
N ARG A 384 4.96 5.67 -27.84
CA ARG A 384 5.13 7.11 -28.14
C ARG A 384 6.07 7.35 -29.34
N PRO A 385 5.84 6.72 -30.51
CA PRO A 385 6.81 6.69 -31.61
C PRO A 385 7.22 8.10 -32.09
N VAL A 386 6.31 9.07 -32.10
CA VAL A 386 6.62 10.46 -32.51
C VAL A 386 7.67 11.08 -31.59
N ILE A 387 7.49 10.99 -30.27
CA ILE A 387 8.46 11.55 -29.29
C ILE A 387 9.80 10.82 -29.42
N ALA A 388 9.77 9.48 -29.55
CA ALA A 388 10.99 8.69 -29.68
C ALA A 388 11.78 9.03 -30.96
N ILE A 389 11.10 9.16 -32.11
CA ILE A 389 11.72 9.52 -33.39
C ILE A 389 12.32 10.93 -33.32
N LEU A 390 11.59 11.91 -32.75
CA LEU A 390 12.09 13.28 -32.60
C LEU A 390 13.36 13.34 -31.75
N LEU A 391 13.43 12.58 -30.64
CA LEU A 391 14.63 12.48 -29.81
C LEU A 391 15.80 11.85 -30.56
N ILE A 392 15.56 10.78 -31.33
CA ILE A 392 16.60 10.14 -32.15
C ILE A 392 17.15 11.14 -33.19
N LEU A 393 16.28 11.91 -33.86
CA LEU A 393 16.71 12.93 -34.81
C LEU A 393 17.56 14.03 -34.15
N ILE A 394 17.20 14.45 -32.94
CA ILE A 394 17.98 15.41 -32.15
C ILE A 394 19.37 14.84 -31.83
N ILE A 395 19.45 13.58 -31.38
CA ILE A 395 20.74 12.91 -31.07
C ILE A 395 21.63 12.82 -32.32
N ILE A 396 21.05 12.42 -33.47
CA ILE A 396 21.78 12.37 -34.76
C ILE A 396 22.28 13.77 -35.15
N GLY A 397 21.46 14.80 -34.99
CA GLY A 397 21.84 16.20 -35.26
C GLY A 397 23.02 16.66 -34.41
N ILE A 398 23.00 16.36 -33.10
CA ILE A 398 24.11 16.67 -32.19
C ILE A 398 25.38 15.91 -32.60
N PHE A 399 25.28 14.62 -32.91
CA PHE A 399 26.43 13.80 -33.33
C PHE A 399 27.07 14.33 -34.62
N VAL A 400 26.27 14.65 -35.63
CA VAL A 400 26.74 15.24 -36.89
C VAL A 400 27.43 16.58 -36.63
N LEU A 401 26.88 17.42 -35.75
CA LEU A 401 27.46 18.72 -35.38
C LEU A 401 28.81 18.56 -34.68
N LEU A 402 28.93 17.60 -33.75
CA LEU A 402 30.19 17.29 -33.07
C LEU A 402 31.25 16.74 -34.03
N LYS A 403 30.87 15.86 -34.97
CA LYS A 403 31.77 15.34 -36.00
C LYS A 403 32.27 16.45 -36.93
N ARG A 404 31.39 17.38 -37.33
CA ARG A 404 31.74 18.57 -38.14
C ARG A 404 32.65 19.57 -37.40
N ARG A 405 32.61 19.62 -36.07
CA ARG A 405 33.52 20.45 -35.25
C ARG A 405 34.92 19.82 -35.14
N LYS A 406 35.02 18.51 -34.95
CA LYS A 406 36.31 17.78 -34.93
C LYS A 406 37.05 17.80 -36.27
N SER A 407 36.34 17.86 -37.40
CA SER A 407 36.97 17.92 -38.74
C SER A 407 37.51 19.30 -39.14
N LYS A 408 37.52 20.29 -38.24
CA LYS A 408 38.00 21.66 -38.48
C LYS A 408 39.27 22.02 -37.71
N GLU A 409 40.00 21.05 -37.15
CA GLU A 409 41.36 21.31 -36.64
C GLU A 409 42.33 21.48 -37.83
N PRO A 410 43.11 22.58 -37.92
CA PRO A 410 44.05 22.79 -39.02
C PRO A 410 45.23 21.80 -38.95
N PRO A 411 45.88 21.44 -40.07
CA PRO A 411 47.01 20.52 -40.07
C PRO A 411 48.18 21.10 -39.26
N LEU A 412 48.86 20.24 -38.49
CA LEU A 412 50.11 20.59 -37.80
C LEU A 412 51.16 21.06 -38.82
N GLU A 413 51.61 22.31 -38.70
CA GLU A 413 52.83 22.78 -39.35
C GLU A 413 54.00 21.91 -38.87
N GLN A 414 54.64 21.20 -39.80
CA GLN A 414 55.92 20.52 -39.56
C GLN A 414 57.02 21.58 -39.52
N VAL A 415 57.75 21.67 -38.41
CA VAL A 415 59.07 22.31 -38.32
C VAL A 415 60.05 21.30 -37.77
#